data_AF-A0A3M5V829-F1
#
_entry.id   AF-A0A3M5V829-F1
#
_cell.length_a   1.000
_cell.length_b   1.000
_cell.length_c   1.000
_cell.angle_alpha   90.00
_cell.angle_beta   90.00
_cell.angle_gamma   90.00
#
_symmetry.space_group_name_H-M   'P 1'
#
loop_
_entity.id
_entity.type
_entity.pdbx_description
1 polymer ?
#
loop_
_entity_poly.entity_id
_entity_poly.type
_entity_poly.pdbx_seq_one_letter_code
_entity_poly.pdbx_strand_id
1 'polypeptide(L)'
;MDTLLTLLGVAGINFIMGIPGSDDIMLNYQTTSFHDALYARQSLGLRPAPEYEAWLEKMGIFTQTDGRVRFGDSLPPAFRQALAHLA
;
A
#
# COMPACT_ATOMS: atom_id res chain seq x y z
N MET A 1 13.76 -1.11 -8.67
CA MET A 1 12.92 0.11 -8.69
C MET A 1 13.13 0.98 -7.43
N ASP A 2 13.48 0.36 -6.31
CA ASP A 2 13.49 0.93 -4.96
C ASP A 2 14.35 2.20 -4.82
N THR A 3 15.53 2.25 -5.45
CA THR A 3 16.40 3.45 -5.43
C THR A 3 15.70 4.64 -6.06
N LEU A 4 15.14 4.47 -7.27
CA LEU A 4 14.43 5.54 -7.97
C LEU A 4 13.18 5.96 -7.20
N LEU A 5 12.41 4.99 -6.69
CA LEU A 5 11.25 5.25 -5.83
C LEU A 5 11.63 6.11 -4.62
N THR A 6 12.71 5.77 -3.93
CA THR A 6 13.17 6.51 -2.75
C THR A 6 13.58 7.92 -3.12
N LEU A 7 14.35 8.11 -4.20
CA LEU A 7 14.74 9.43 -4.69
C LEU A 7 13.53 10.29 -5.05
N LEU A 8 12.55 9.71 -5.77
CA LEU A 8 11.31 10.40 -6.13
C LEU A 8 10.46 10.75 -4.90
N GLY A 9 10.40 9.85 -3.91
CA GLY A 9 9.71 10.09 -2.64
C GLY A 9 10.36 11.24 -1.85
N VAL A 10 11.69 11.28 -1.77
CA VAL A 10 12.44 12.40 -1.15
C VAL A 10 12.20 13.70 -1.92
N ALA A 11 12.05 13.64 -3.25
CA ALA A 11 11.73 14.79 -4.08
C ALA A 11 10.25 15.25 -4.00
N GLY A 12 9.40 14.58 -3.23
CA GLY A 12 8.00 14.98 -3.02
C GLY A 12 7.03 14.50 -4.11
N ILE A 13 7.36 13.44 -4.84
CA ILE A 13 6.38 12.76 -5.71
C ILE A 13 5.29 12.14 -4.83
N ASN A 14 4.03 12.43 -5.18
CA ASN A 14 2.88 12.08 -4.33
C ASN A 14 2.22 10.75 -4.69
N PHE A 15 2.54 10.17 -5.85
CA PHE A 15 1.94 8.91 -6.29
C PHE A 15 2.89 8.06 -7.14
N ILE A 16 2.65 6.75 -7.07
CA ILE A 16 3.25 5.71 -7.91
C ILE A 16 2.16 4.67 -8.20
N MET A 17 2.41 3.76 -9.14
CA MET A 17 1.49 2.68 -9.48
C MET A 17 1.99 1.35 -8.93
N GLY A 18 1.26 0.76 -7.99
CA GLY A 18 1.54 -0.58 -7.48
C GLY A 18 0.85 -1.65 -8.32
N ILE A 19 1.61 -2.67 -8.77
CA ILE A 19 1.10 -3.86 -9.46
C ILE A 19 1.42 -5.11 -8.61
N PRO A 20 0.52 -6.11 -8.53
CA PRO A 20 0.80 -7.33 -7.79
C PRO A 20 2.12 -7.97 -8.24
N GLY A 21 3.04 -8.22 -7.30
CA GLY A 21 4.32 -8.84 -7.62
C GLY A 21 5.24 -8.03 -8.53
N SER A 22 5.02 -6.71 -8.69
CA SER A 22 5.81 -5.80 -9.55
C SER A 22 5.84 -6.15 -11.04
N ASP A 23 5.08 -7.14 -11.49
CA ASP A 23 5.10 -7.62 -12.88
C ASP A 23 3.77 -7.34 -13.56
N ASP A 24 3.77 -6.44 -14.55
CA ASP A 24 2.62 -6.18 -15.39
C ASP A 24 2.68 -7.09 -16.62
N ILE A 25 2.08 -8.28 -16.49
CA ILE A 25 2.07 -9.30 -17.54
C ILE A 25 1.34 -8.87 -18.81
N MET A 26 0.40 -7.93 -18.71
CA MET A 26 -0.40 -7.46 -19.85
C MET A 26 0.42 -6.47 -20.69
N LEU A 27 1.16 -5.59 -20.03
CA LEU A 27 1.97 -4.55 -20.68
C LEU A 27 3.44 -4.93 -20.85
N ASN A 28 3.83 -6.11 -20.35
CA ASN A 28 5.17 -6.70 -20.50
C ASN A 28 6.30 -5.80 -19.94
N TYR A 29 6.11 -5.27 -18.72
CA TYR A 29 7.14 -4.51 -18.02
C TYR A 29 7.06 -4.68 -16.50
N GLN A 30 8.19 -4.41 -15.84
CA GLN A 30 8.27 -4.41 -14.37
C GLN A 30 8.06 -3.00 -13.82
N THR A 31 7.38 -2.91 -12.68
CA THR A 31 7.02 -1.65 -12.02
C THR A 31 7.08 -1.79 -10.50
N THR A 32 6.53 -0.84 -9.75
CA THR A 32 6.47 -0.94 -8.28
C THR A 32 5.36 -1.91 -7.83
N SER A 33 5.56 -2.55 -6.68
CA SER A 33 4.58 -3.43 -6.03
C SER A 33 3.71 -2.69 -5.01
N PHE A 34 2.65 -3.34 -4.51
CA PHE A 34 1.89 -2.81 -3.37
C PHE A 34 2.74 -2.65 -2.09
N HIS A 35 3.75 -3.50 -1.91
CA HIS A 35 4.65 -3.43 -0.76
C HIS A 35 5.58 -2.23 -0.86
N ASP A 36 5.97 -1.83 -2.06
CA ASP A 36 6.89 -0.71 -2.29
C ASP A 36 6.27 0.61 -1.84
N ALA A 37 4.96 0.78 -2.04
CA ALA A 37 4.21 1.94 -1.56
C ALA A 37 4.19 2.01 -0.02
N LEU A 38 4.10 0.87 0.66
CA LEU A 38 4.19 0.79 2.13
C LEU A 38 5.61 1.07 2.61
N TYR A 39 6.61 0.47 1.96
CA TYR A 39 8.02 0.74 2.23
C TYR A 39 8.33 2.25 2.16
N ALA A 40 7.93 2.92 1.07
CA ALA A 40 8.20 4.34 0.89
C ALA A 40 7.53 5.18 1.99
N ARG A 41 6.27 4.87 2.32
CA ARG A 41 5.54 5.53 3.42
C ARG A 41 6.20 5.35 4.76
N GLN A 42 6.62 4.13 5.10
CA GLN A 42 7.25 3.85 6.38
C GLN A 42 8.64 4.49 6.50
N SER A 43 9.43 4.40 5.43
CA SER A 43 10.82 4.89 5.42
C SER A 43 10.90 6.41 5.44
N LEU A 44 9.94 7.09 4.81
CA LEU A 44 9.91 8.54 4.68
C LEU A 44 8.90 9.22 5.63
N GLY A 45 8.20 8.44 6.48
CA GLY A 45 7.17 8.98 7.38
C GLY A 45 5.95 9.58 6.66
N LEU A 46 5.67 9.13 5.45
CA LEU A 46 4.55 9.60 4.63
C LEU A 46 3.26 8.84 4.94
N ARG A 47 2.13 9.51 4.72
CA ARG A 47 0.78 8.98 4.96
C ARG A 47 0.00 8.83 3.65
N PRO A 48 -1.02 7.96 3.59
CA PRO A 48 -1.99 7.99 2.49
C PRO A 48 -2.77 9.32 2.46
N ALA A 49 -3.56 9.54 1.40
CA ALA A 49 -4.51 10.65 1.39
C ALA A 49 -5.48 10.55 2.59
N PRO A 50 -5.87 11.66 3.23
CA PRO A 50 -6.61 11.64 4.51
C PRO A 50 -7.89 10.81 4.47
N GLU A 51 -8.66 10.91 3.39
CA GLU A 51 -9.92 10.17 3.20
C GLU A 51 -9.67 8.67 3.07
N TYR A 52 -8.59 8.29 2.39
CA TYR A 52 -8.22 6.89 2.21
C TYR A 52 -7.65 6.30 3.50
N GLU A 53 -6.85 7.07 4.24
CA GLU A 53 -6.37 6.68 5.56
C GLU A 53 -7.54 6.42 6.53
N ALA A 54 -8.47 7.36 6.65
CA ALA A 54 -9.65 7.19 7.50
C ALA A 54 -10.49 5.96 7.08
N TRP A 55 -10.58 5.68 5.78
CA TRP A 55 -11.26 4.49 5.28
C TRP A 55 -10.50 3.20 5.63
N LEU A 56 -9.17 3.17 5.48
CA LEU A 56 -8.32 2.02 5.82
C LEU A 56 -8.46 1.66 7.31
N GLU A 57 -8.45 2.66 8.18
CA GLU A 57 -8.65 2.50 9.62
C GLU A 57 -10.06 1.97 9.93
N LYS A 58 -11.09 2.59 9.35
CA LYS A 58 -12.49 2.16 9.53
C LYS A 58 -12.71 0.72 9.05
N MET A 59 -12.06 0.32 7.97
CA MET A 59 -12.14 -1.05 7.45
C MET A 59 -11.30 -2.03 8.28
N GLY A 60 -10.38 -1.57 9.13
CA GLY A 60 -9.48 -2.44 9.87
C GLY A 60 -8.44 -3.13 8.99
N ILE A 61 -8.04 -2.50 7.87
CA ILE A 61 -7.01 -3.03 6.98
C ILE A 61 -5.62 -2.78 7.58
N PHE A 62 -5.29 -1.51 7.81
CA PHE A 62 -4.14 -1.11 8.60
C PHE A 62 -4.34 0.29 9.20
N THR A 63 -3.62 0.56 10.28
CA THR A 63 -3.43 1.90 10.85
C THR A 63 -1.97 2.30 10.70
N GLN A 64 -1.68 3.60 10.60
CA GLN A 64 -0.31 4.10 10.58
C GLN A 64 -0.08 5.08 11.74
N THR A 65 0.92 4.80 12.57
CA THR A 65 1.31 5.67 13.70
C THR A 65 2.83 5.76 13.75
N ASP A 66 3.36 6.98 13.83
CA ASP A 66 4.81 7.26 13.88
C ASP A 66 5.60 6.57 12.76
N GLY A 67 5.07 6.61 11.53
CA GLY A 67 5.69 5.98 10.36
C GLY A 67 5.63 4.44 10.36
N ARG A 68 4.99 3.80 11.35
CA ARG A 68 4.83 2.35 11.41
C ARG A 68 3.43 1.94 10.98
N VAL A 69 3.35 1.00 10.05
CA VAL A 69 2.11 0.35 9.64
C VAL A 69 1.82 -0.80 10.59
N ARG A 70 0.57 -0.86 11.09
CA ARG A 70 0.05 -1.99 11.86
C ARG A 70 -1.15 -2.56 11.13
N PHE A 71 -1.06 -3.80 10.72
CA PHE A 71 -2.17 -4.52 10.08
C PHE A 71 -3.15 -5.04 11.11
N GLY A 72 -4.39 -5.27 10.70
CA GLY A 72 -5.35 -6.01 11.52
C GLY A 72 -4.95 -7.48 11.67
N ASP A 73 -5.21 -8.07 12.85
CA ASP A 73 -4.87 -9.46 13.16
C ASP A 73 -5.83 -10.49 12.52
N SER A 74 -6.90 -10.02 11.89
CA SER A 74 -7.90 -10.88 11.27
C SER A 74 -8.45 -10.24 10.00
N LEU A 75 -9.06 -11.06 9.15
CA LEU A 75 -9.69 -10.57 7.95
C LEU A 75 -10.80 -9.54 8.29
N PRO A 76 -10.73 -8.32 7.73
CA PRO A 76 -11.74 -7.30 7.95
C PRO A 76 -13.16 -7.83 7.74
N PRO A 77 -14.09 -7.60 8.69
CA PRO A 77 -15.47 -8.07 8.58
C PRO A 77 -16.13 -7.70 7.25
N ALA A 78 -15.84 -6.52 6.73
CA ALA A 78 -16.37 -6.00 5.46
C ALA A 78 -16.04 -6.89 4.25
N PHE A 79 -14.93 -7.64 4.27
CA PHE A 79 -14.50 -8.48 3.15
C PHE A 79 -14.70 -9.98 3.38
N ARG A 80 -15.11 -10.41 4.59
CA ARG A 80 -15.23 -11.84 4.92
C ARG A 80 -16.16 -12.59 3.96
N GLN A 81 -17.35 -12.05 3.71
CA GLN A 81 -18.31 -12.70 2.83
C GLN A 81 -17.80 -12.77 1.38
N ALA A 82 -17.19 -11.69 0.88
CA ALA A 82 -16.65 -11.66 -0.48
C ALA A 82 -15.52 -12.70 -0.66
N LEU A 83 -14.62 -12.80 0.32
CA LEU A 83 -13.47 -13.71 0.26
C LEU A 83 -13.81 -15.16 0.62
N ALA A 84 -14.93 -15.40 1.32
CA ALA A 84 -15.39 -16.77 1.64
C ALA A 84 -15.67 -17.62 0.39
N HIS A 85 -15.91 -16.99 -0.76
CA HIS A 85 -16.19 -17.68 -2.03
C HIS A 85 -14.94 -17.97 -2.87
N LEU A 86 -13.75 -17.59 -2.39
CA LEU A 86 -12.47 -17.81 -3.09
C LEU A 86 -11.71 -19.05 -2.59
N ALA A 87 -12.27 -19.78 -1.63
CA ALA A 87 -11.70 -21.01 -1.06
C ALA A 87 -12.25 -22.27 -1.76
#